data_AF-A0A8J6I4P2-F1
#
_entry.id   AF-A0A8J6I4P2-F1
#
_cell.length_a   1.000
_cell.length_b   1.000
_cell.length_c   1.000
_cell.angle_alpha   90.00
_cell.angle_beta   90.00
_cell.angle_gamma   90.00
#
_symmetry.space_group_name_H-M   'P 1'
#
loop_
_entity.id
_entity.type
_entity.pdbx_description
1 polymer ?
#
loop_
_entity_poly.entity_id
_entity_poly.type
_entity_poly.pdbx_seq_one_letter_code
_entity_poly.pdbx_strand_id
1 'polypeptide(L)'
;MPTLTSGVPRSATFRAWRTTNWAWWYSASLTLCDFVVAGAASAITIASLPTAASGFVQRGGSVPVWFYIIAYLLLPLCWVLVLWAHGAYDRRYVGAGSDEHKRVLRAFWTVVALVAFTVMSTKTDTSRKSVGVVLLAALFLIILSRTLIRWMLYAARRRGRCVQRMLLVGELAEVLEVYAVVARNSQAGLSPVGLAVTDGYSALRGAETPVPAYVNRDLVELVREIGADTIAVCGAAGSDSADLRRLAWQLEGTGIDLVVAPQLTDIAGPRVHVRPVEGLPLLHVEEPTLSG
;
A
#
# COMPACT_ATOMS: atom_id res chain seq x y z
N MET A 1 -25.08 47.00 5.59
CA MET A 1 -24.48 45.64 5.62
C MET A 1 -24.74 44.96 4.30
N PRO A 2 -23.70 44.48 3.63
CA PRO A 2 -23.80 43.22 2.89
C PRO A 2 -22.67 42.25 3.27
N THR A 3 -23.01 40.98 3.09
CA THR A 3 -22.40 39.74 3.54
C THR A 3 -20.99 39.48 2.99
N LEU A 4 -20.03 39.26 3.90
CA LEU A 4 -18.75 38.64 3.56
C LEU A 4 -18.99 37.15 3.27
N THR A 5 -19.00 36.80 1.99
CA THR A 5 -18.85 35.42 1.53
C THR A 5 -17.44 34.94 1.87
N SER A 6 -17.30 34.24 3.00
CA SER A 6 -16.08 33.51 3.36
C SER A 6 -15.95 32.26 2.49
N GLY A 7 -15.37 32.43 1.31
CA GLY A 7 -14.89 31.31 0.51
C GLY A 7 -13.73 30.62 1.22
N VAL A 8 -14.03 29.55 1.99
CA VAL A 8 -13.02 28.63 2.51
C VAL A 8 -12.86 27.49 1.49
N PRO A 9 -11.70 27.34 0.82
CA PRO A 9 -11.46 26.18 -0.02
C PRO A 9 -11.35 24.93 0.86
N ARG A 10 -12.35 24.04 0.73
CA ARG A 10 -12.36 22.68 1.25
C ARG A 10 -11.34 21.84 0.48
N SER A 11 -10.20 21.56 1.08
CA SER A 11 -9.37 20.38 0.76
C SER A 11 -8.16 20.31 1.70
N ALA A 12 -8.34 19.69 2.88
CA ALA A 12 -7.21 19.02 3.51
C ALA A 12 -6.99 17.72 2.72
N THR A 13 -6.39 17.84 1.54
CA THR A 13 -5.84 16.69 0.82
C THR A 13 -4.91 15.97 1.78
N PHE A 14 -5.28 14.74 2.14
CA PHE A 14 -4.41 13.77 2.80
C PHE A 14 -3.07 13.78 2.06
N ARG A 15 -2.06 14.40 2.69
CA ARG A 15 -0.71 14.45 2.13
C ARG A 15 -0.30 12.99 1.95
N ALA A 16 0.02 12.60 0.72
CA ALA A 16 0.54 11.28 0.42
C ALA A 16 1.75 11.06 1.33
N TRP A 17 1.62 10.09 2.25
CA TRP A 17 2.66 9.59 3.15
C TRP A 17 4.04 9.88 2.58
N ARG A 18 4.81 10.77 3.20
CA ARG A 18 6.14 11.11 2.68
C ARG A 18 7.01 9.91 3.03
N THR A 19 7.24 9.12 1.99
CA THR A 19 7.50 7.73 2.20
C THR A 19 8.82 7.54 2.91
N THR A 20 8.80 6.87 4.05
CA THR A 20 10.00 6.27 4.61
C THR A 20 10.72 5.48 3.50
N ASN A 21 12.04 5.70 3.35
CA ASN A 21 12.83 5.16 2.24
C ASN A 21 12.61 3.66 1.99
N TRP A 22 12.37 2.88 3.05
CA TRP A 22 12.15 1.44 2.97
C TRP A 22 10.96 1.05 2.08
N ALA A 23 9.87 1.83 2.08
CA ALA A 23 8.67 1.47 1.31
C ALA A 23 8.87 1.67 -0.19
N TRP A 24 9.74 2.62 -0.59
CA TRP A 24 10.11 2.80 -1.99
C TRP A 24 11.03 1.65 -2.43
N TRP A 25 12.07 1.35 -1.63
CA TRP A 25 12.98 0.24 -1.89
C TRP A 25 12.26 -1.11 -1.94
N TYR A 26 11.26 -1.33 -1.08
CA TYR A 26 10.44 -2.53 -1.10
C TYR A 26 9.65 -2.64 -2.42
N SER A 27 8.96 -1.58 -2.83
CA SER A 27 8.19 -1.58 -4.08
C SER A 27 9.10 -1.78 -5.30
N ALA A 28 10.24 -1.09 -5.35
CA ALA A 28 11.21 -1.22 -6.43
C ALA A 28 11.81 -2.64 -6.50
N SER A 29 12.13 -3.22 -5.34
CA SER A 29 12.61 -4.61 -5.26
C SER A 29 11.55 -5.60 -5.73
N LEU A 30 10.28 -5.38 -5.40
CA LEU A 30 9.17 -6.21 -5.84
C LEU A 30 9.02 -6.19 -7.36
N THR A 31 9.03 -5.00 -7.97
CA THR A 31 8.93 -4.83 -9.42
C THR A 31 10.11 -5.48 -10.15
N LEU A 32 11.33 -5.29 -9.64
CA LEU A 32 12.53 -5.91 -10.21
C LEU A 32 12.49 -7.44 -10.08
N CYS A 33 12.10 -7.96 -8.91
CA CYS A 33 11.96 -9.39 -8.70
C CYS A 33 10.90 -10.00 -9.61
N ASP A 34 9.71 -9.38 -9.74
CA ASP A 34 8.66 -9.87 -10.63
C ASP A 34 9.14 -9.96 -12.09
N PHE A 35 9.90 -8.96 -12.57
CA PHE A 35 10.50 -8.96 -13.91
C PHE A 35 11.51 -10.11 -14.08
N VAL A 36 12.48 -10.21 -13.16
CA VAL A 36 13.54 -11.24 -13.23
C VAL A 36 12.94 -12.64 -13.15
N VAL A 37 11.96 -12.84 -12.28
CA VAL A 37 11.29 -14.11 -12.08
C VAL A 37 10.44 -14.52 -13.29
N ALA A 38 9.73 -13.58 -13.91
CA ALA A 38 9.02 -13.86 -15.16
C ALA A 38 10.00 -14.26 -16.28
N GLY A 39 11.16 -13.61 -16.37
CA GLY A 39 12.23 -14.02 -17.29
C GLY A 39 12.81 -15.40 -16.97
N ALA A 40 12.98 -15.72 -15.68
CA ALA A 40 13.44 -17.03 -15.23
C ALA A 40 12.43 -18.13 -15.58
N ALA A 41 11.12 -17.87 -15.48
CA ALA A 41 10.08 -18.80 -15.91
C ALA A 41 10.18 -19.13 -17.41
N SER A 42 10.46 -18.12 -18.24
CA SER A 42 10.77 -18.31 -19.66
C SER A 42 12.01 -19.17 -19.86
N ALA A 43 13.11 -18.91 -19.13
CA ALA A 43 14.33 -19.70 -19.20
C ALA A 43 14.11 -21.17 -18.82
N ILE A 44 13.42 -21.42 -17.71
CA ILE A 44 13.10 -22.77 -17.23
C ILE A 44 12.28 -23.51 -18.28
N THR A 45 11.28 -22.86 -18.87
CA THR A 45 10.43 -23.51 -19.88
C THR A 45 11.18 -23.80 -21.17
N ILE A 46 12.01 -22.86 -21.64
CA ILE A 46 12.85 -23.07 -22.84
C ILE A 46 13.84 -24.22 -22.62
N ALA A 47 14.43 -24.31 -21.43
CA ALA A 47 15.36 -25.39 -21.08
C ALA A 47 14.66 -26.75 -20.91
N SER A 48 13.43 -26.76 -20.39
CA SER A 48 12.72 -28.00 -20.03
C SER A 48 11.84 -28.56 -21.15
N LEU A 49 11.36 -27.72 -22.07
CA LEU A 49 10.49 -28.14 -23.17
C LEU A 49 11.17 -27.83 -24.51
N PRO A 50 11.62 -28.86 -25.25
CA PRO A 50 12.14 -28.70 -26.61
C PRO A 50 11.12 -28.04 -27.57
N THR A 51 9.83 -28.17 -27.26
CA THR A 51 8.72 -27.57 -28.02
C THR A 51 8.48 -26.09 -27.69
N ALA A 52 9.27 -25.46 -26.82
CA ALA A 52 9.08 -24.06 -26.45
C ALA A 52 9.32 -23.11 -27.64
N ALA A 53 10.31 -23.42 -28.47
CA ALA A 53 10.65 -22.63 -29.64
C ALA A 53 10.00 -23.14 -30.94
N SER A 54 9.23 -24.23 -30.91
CA SER A 54 8.81 -24.96 -32.13
C SER A 54 8.03 -24.11 -33.14
N GLY A 55 7.23 -23.14 -32.67
CA GLY A 55 6.49 -22.20 -33.53
C GLY A 55 7.33 -21.07 -34.11
N PHE A 56 8.60 -20.95 -33.71
CA PHE A 56 9.53 -19.89 -34.10
C PHE A 56 10.75 -20.41 -34.87
N VAL A 57 10.95 -21.73 -34.96
CA VAL A 57 12.06 -22.32 -35.72
C VAL A 57 11.86 -22.05 -37.21
N GLN A 58 12.78 -21.30 -37.82
CA GLN A 58 12.78 -21.06 -39.27
C GLN A 58 13.37 -22.24 -40.03
N ARG A 59 13.13 -22.31 -41.35
CA ARG A 59 13.79 -23.25 -42.27
C ARG A 59 15.31 -23.03 -42.20
N GLY A 60 16.00 -23.84 -41.39
CA GLY A 60 17.42 -23.67 -41.05
C GLY A 60 17.78 -24.12 -39.62
N GLY A 61 16.79 -24.37 -38.76
CA GLY A 61 17.00 -24.94 -37.42
C GLY A 61 17.38 -23.93 -36.33
N SER A 62 17.64 -22.68 -36.70
CA SER A 62 17.95 -21.60 -35.75
C SER A 62 16.70 -20.88 -35.25
N VAL A 63 16.67 -20.55 -33.95
CA VAL A 63 15.64 -19.72 -33.32
C VAL A 63 15.97 -18.24 -33.54
N PRO A 64 15.03 -17.42 -34.07
CA PRO A 64 15.30 -16.03 -34.38
C PRO A 64 15.45 -15.16 -33.13
N VAL A 65 16.24 -14.08 -33.23
CA VAL A 65 16.53 -13.17 -32.10
C VAL A 65 15.27 -12.60 -31.46
N TRP A 66 14.23 -12.30 -32.25
CA TRP A 66 12.97 -11.76 -31.73
C TRP A 66 12.25 -12.71 -30.76
N PHE A 67 12.45 -14.03 -30.85
CA PHE A 67 11.89 -14.97 -29.88
C PHE A 67 12.44 -14.70 -28.48
N TYR A 68 13.76 -14.49 -28.37
CA TYR A 68 14.40 -14.18 -27.10
C TYR A 68 13.99 -12.82 -26.56
N ILE A 69 13.79 -11.82 -27.44
CA ILE A 69 13.25 -10.51 -27.05
C ILE A 69 11.83 -10.67 -26.50
N ILE A 70 10.98 -11.47 -27.14
CA ILE A 70 9.62 -11.74 -26.63
C ILE A 70 9.69 -12.46 -25.28
N ALA A 71 10.47 -13.53 -25.18
CA ALA A 71 10.51 -14.39 -24.00
C ALA A 71 11.14 -13.73 -22.77
N TYR A 72 12.20 -12.93 -22.94
CA TYR A 72 12.98 -12.36 -21.84
C TYR A 72 12.75 -10.87 -21.59
N LEU A 73 12.11 -10.15 -22.50
CA LEU A 73 11.83 -8.72 -22.33
C LEU A 73 10.32 -8.42 -22.39
N LEU A 74 9.67 -8.71 -23.53
CA LEU A 74 8.27 -8.28 -23.72
C LEU A 74 7.30 -9.02 -22.82
N LEU A 75 7.46 -10.34 -22.65
CA LEU A 75 6.60 -11.13 -21.79
C LEU A 75 6.78 -10.76 -20.30
N PRO A 76 8.00 -10.68 -19.74
CA PRO A 76 8.20 -10.16 -18.38
C PRO A 76 7.69 -8.72 -18.18
N LEU A 77 7.90 -7.83 -19.16
CA LEU A 77 7.38 -6.46 -19.10
C LEU A 77 5.85 -6.44 -19.08
N CYS A 78 5.21 -7.27 -19.90
CA CYS A 78 3.76 -7.45 -19.90
C CYS A 78 3.24 -7.89 -18.53
N TRP A 79 3.92 -8.85 -17.88
CA TRP A 79 3.56 -9.28 -16.53
C TRP A 79 3.59 -8.13 -15.52
N VAL A 80 4.68 -7.36 -15.51
CA VAL A 80 4.84 -6.21 -14.61
C VAL A 80 3.77 -5.15 -14.88
N LEU A 81 3.48 -4.84 -16.15
CA LEU A 81 2.46 -3.86 -16.51
C LEU A 81 1.06 -4.28 -16.08
N VAL A 82 0.70 -5.55 -16.27
CA VAL A 82 -0.60 -6.07 -15.85
C VAL A 82 -0.70 -6.11 -14.32
N LEU A 83 0.36 -6.54 -13.62
CA LEU A 83 0.42 -6.47 -12.16
C LEU A 83 0.25 -5.03 -11.65
N TRP A 84 0.88 -4.06 -12.32
CA TRP A 84 0.73 -2.64 -12.01
C TRP A 84 -0.70 -2.15 -12.23
N ALA A 85 -1.34 -2.49 -13.36
CA ALA A 85 -2.71 -2.12 -13.65
C ALA A 85 -3.73 -2.69 -12.64
N HIS A 86 -3.46 -3.87 -12.08
CA HIS A 86 -4.27 -4.48 -11.00
C HIS A 86 -3.93 -3.95 -9.60
N GLY A 87 -3.06 -2.95 -9.50
CA GLY A 87 -2.65 -2.34 -8.24
C GLY A 87 -1.83 -3.30 -7.36
N ALA A 88 -1.13 -4.28 -7.94
CA ALA A 88 -0.32 -5.24 -7.17
C ALA A 88 0.94 -4.61 -6.55
N TYR A 89 1.24 -3.35 -6.90
CA TYR A 89 2.30 -2.51 -6.31
C TYR A 89 1.74 -1.38 -5.44
N ASP A 90 0.43 -1.34 -5.20
CA ASP A 90 -0.16 -0.30 -4.37
C ASP A 90 0.23 -0.47 -2.90
N ARG A 91 1.03 0.48 -2.43
CA ARG A 91 1.72 0.49 -1.13
C ARG A 91 0.75 0.45 0.05
N ARG A 92 -0.50 0.88 -0.15
CA ARG A 92 -1.56 0.82 0.87
C ARG A 92 -1.92 -0.60 1.29
N TYR A 93 -1.63 -1.59 0.43
CA TYR A 93 -1.97 -3.00 0.64
C TYR A 93 -0.73 -3.89 0.76
N VAL A 94 0.47 -3.30 0.76
CA VAL A 94 1.72 -4.03 0.81
C VAL A 94 1.96 -4.55 2.24
N GLY A 95 1.92 -5.87 2.38
CA GLY A 95 2.24 -6.55 3.63
C GLY A 95 1.04 -6.78 4.58
N ALA A 96 -0.19 -6.43 4.18
CA ALA A 96 -1.40 -6.68 4.96
C ALA A 96 -2.36 -7.63 4.19
N GLY A 97 -2.51 -8.86 4.69
CA GLY A 97 -3.58 -9.78 4.29
C GLY A 97 -3.35 -10.62 3.02
N SER A 98 -4.44 -11.25 2.58
CA SER A 98 -4.51 -12.15 1.42
C SER A 98 -4.78 -11.42 0.10
N ASP A 99 -5.04 -10.11 0.14
CA ASP A 99 -5.47 -9.34 -1.04
C ASP A 99 -4.39 -9.19 -2.11
N GLU A 100 -3.11 -9.20 -1.72
CA GLU A 100 -2.01 -9.20 -2.69
C GLU A 100 -2.06 -10.43 -3.60
N HIS A 101 -2.31 -11.62 -3.04
CA HIS A 101 -2.40 -12.86 -3.82
C HIS A 101 -3.63 -12.87 -4.72
N LYS A 102 -4.76 -12.30 -4.27
CA LYS A 102 -5.95 -12.14 -5.11
C LYS A 102 -5.68 -11.21 -6.31
N ARG A 103 -4.90 -10.13 -6.11
CA ARG A 103 -4.48 -9.24 -7.21
C ARG A 103 -3.57 -9.95 -8.21
N VAL A 104 -2.61 -10.73 -7.73
CA VAL A 104 -1.75 -11.55 -8.59
C VAL A 104 -2.57 -12.56 -9.40
N LEU A 105 -3.56 -13.22 -8.78
CA LEU A 105 -4.42 -14.18 -9.47
C LEU A 105 -5.32 -13.50 -10.52
N ARG A 106 -5.86 -12.30 -10.24
CA ARG A 106 -6.60 -11.52 -11.23
C ARG A 106 -5.71 -11.09 -12.40
N ALA A 107 -4.50 -10.61 -12.10
CA ALA A 107 -3.50 -10.25 -13.11
C ALA A 107 -3.13 -11.45 -13.98
N PHE A 108 -2.97 -12.64 -13.39
CA PHE A 108 -2.69 -13.87 -14.12
C PHE A 108 -3.75 -14.16 -15.20
N TRP A 109 -5.04 -14.09 -14.85
CA TRP A 109 -6.10 -14.31 -15.85
C TRP A 109 -6.09 -13.27 -16.96
N THR A 110 -5.74 -12.02 -16.67
CA THR A 110 -5.55 -10.97 -17.69
C THR A 110 -4.36 -11.29 -18.60
N VAL A 111 -3.22 -11.74 -18.06
CA VAL A 111 -2.06 -12.15 -18.86
C VAL A 111 -2.39 -13.35 -19.74
N VAL A 112 -3.08 -14.37 -19.18
CA VAL A 112 -3.54 -15.54 -19.94
C VAL A 112 -4.41 -15.11 -21.12
N ALA A 113 -5.37 -14.22 -20.90
CA ALA A 113 -6.26 -13.70 -21.95
C ALA A 113 -5.47 -12.94 -23.04
N LEU A 114 -4.52 -12.07 -22.64
CA LEU A 114 -3.71 -11.30 -23.58
C LEU A 114 -2.78 -12.20 -24.42
N VAL A 115 -2.14 -13.18 -23.78
CA VAL A 115 -1.28 -14.16 -24.46
C VAL A 115 -2.11 -15.05 -25.40
N ALA A 116 -3.29 -15.51 -24.96
CA ALA A 116 -4.18 -16.28 -25.82
C ALA A 116 -4.62 -15.47 -27.05
N PHE A 117 -5.03 -14.21 -26.85
CA PHE A 117 -5.44 -13.31 -27.93
C PHE A 117 -4.31 -13.06 -28.94
N THR A 118 -3.09 -12.80 -28.46
CA THR A 118 -1.92 -12.57 -29.33
C THR A 118 -1.51 -13.81 -30.11
N VAL A 119 -1.50 -14.99 -29.48
CA VAL A 119 -1.22 -16.26 -30.16
C VAL A 119 -2.28 -16.56 -31.24
N MET A 120 -3.56 -16.35 -30.94
CA MET A 120 -4.64 -16.55 -31.93
C MET A 120 -4.58 -15.54 -33.08
N SER A 121 -4.23 -14.28 -32.79
CA SER A 121 -4.17 -13.22 -33.82
C SER A 121 -2.97 -13.40 -34.77
N THR A 122 -1.84 -13.87 -34.26
CA THR A 122 -0.60 -14.01 -35.03
C THR A 122 -0.51 -15.31 -35.84
N LYS A 123 -1.48 -16.24 -35.69
CA LYS A 123 -1.48 -17.58 -36.29
C LYS A 123 -0.16 -18.33 -36.07
N THR A 124 0.51 -18.06 -34.95
CA THR A 124 1.80 -18.69 -34.63
C THR A 124 1.54 -20.11 -34.12
N ASP A 125 2.15 -21.12 -34.74
CA ASP A 125 2.06 -22.54 -34.33
C ASP A 125 2.90 -22.85 -33.08
N THR A 126 2.68 -22.05 -32.02
CA THR A 126 3.35 -22.25 -30.74
C THR A 126 2.68 -23.40 -29.99
N SER A 127 3.49 -24.26 -29.36
CA SER A 127 2.96 -25.33 -28.52
C SER A 127 2.15 -24.75 -27.35
N ARG A 128 0.84 -25.05 -27.33
CA ARG A 128 -0.08 -24.66 -26.25
C ARG A 128 0.41 -25.14 -24.88
N LYS A 129 1.06 -26.32 -24.86
CA LYS A 129 1.67 -26.89 -23.65
C LYS A 129 2.79 -25.98 -23.13
N SER A 130 3.69 -25.52 -24.01
CA SER A 130 4.78 -24.62 -23.62
C SER A 130 4.26 -23.29 -23.07
N VAL A 131 3.26 -22.68 -23.72
CA VAL A 131 2.64 -21.43 -23.24
C VAL A 131 2.02 -21.62 -21.85
N GLY A 132 1.25 -22.69 -21.64
CA GLY A 132 0.65 -23.00 -20.34
C GLY A 132 1.70 -23.19 -19.26
N VAL A 133 2.80 -23.91 -19.56
CA VAL A 133 3.89 -24.13 -18.60
C VAL A 133 4.60 -22.82 -18.24
N VAL A 134 4.93 -21.95 -19.21
CA VAL A 134 5.55 -20.64 -18.91
C VAL A 134 4.66 -19.82 -17.98
N LEU A 135 3.37 -19.73 -18.28
CA LEU A 135 2.43 -18.91 -17.52
C LEU A 135 2.24 -19.43 -16.09
N LEU A 136 2.11 -20.75 -15.91
CA LEU A 136 2.00 -21.36 -14.59
C LEU A 136 3.30 -21.27 -13.79
N ALA A 137 4.45 -21.45 -14.45
CA ALA A 137 5.76 -21.29 -13.81
C ALA A 137 5.98 -19.84 -13.36
N ALA A 138 5.64 -18.85 -14.20
CA ALA A 138 5.71 -17.44 -13.85
C ALA A 138 4.80 -17.11 -12.65
N LEU A 139 3.54 -17.56 -12.68
CA LEU A 139 2.61 -17.40 -11.56
C LEU A 139 3.19 -17.97 -10.25
N PHE A 140 3.68 -19.21 -10.30
CA PHE A 140 4.23 -19.89 -9.13
C PHE A 140 5.44 -19.15 -8.57
N LEU A 141 6.40 -18.79 -9.42
CA LEU A 141 7.60 -18.11 -8.98
C LEU A 141 7.32 -16.67 -8.50
N ILE A 142 6.36 -15.96 -9.10
CA ILE A 142 5.93 -14.63 -8.62
C ILE A 142 5.32 -14.75 -7.22
N ILE A 143 4.42 -15.71 -6.99
CA ILE A 143 3.85 -15.95 -5.66
C ILE A 143 4.94 -16.31 -4.66
N LEU A 144 5.86 -17.19 -5.03
CA LEU A 144 6.96 -17.63 -4.18
C LEU A 144 7.89 -16.46 -3.81
N SER A 145 8.34 -15.69 -4.81
CA SER A 145 9.24 -14.54 -4.60
C SER A 145 8.59 -13.45 -3.74
N ARG A 146 7.31 -13.13 -3.98
CA ARG A 146 6.55 -12.19 -3.14
C ARG A 146 6.39 -12.69 -1.70
N THR A 147 6.18 -13.99 -1.52
CA THR A 147 6.11 -14.61 -0.18
C THR A 147 7.45 -14.49 0.53
N LEU A 148 8.56 -14.79 -0.15
CA LEU A 148 9.91 -14.66 0.42
C LEU A 148 10.24 -13.21 0.80
N ILE A 149 9.97 -12.25 -0.09
CA ILE A 149 10.18 -10.82 0.17
C ILE A 149 9.34 -10.36 1.37
N ARG A 150 8.09 -10.82 1.47
CA ARG A 150 7.22 -10.54 2.62
C ARG A 150 7.78 -11.13 3.92
N TRP A 151 8.27 -12.37 3.88
CA TRP A 151 8.90 -13.00 5.04
C TRP A 151 10.15 -12.23 5.48
N MET A 152 10.97 -11.78 4.54
CA MET A 152 12.14 -10.94 4.81
C MET A 152 11.74 -9.59 5.42
N LEU A 153 10.66 -8.97 4.93
CA LEU A 153 10.11 -7.74 5.50
C LEU A 153 9.64 -7.94 6.95
N TYR A 154 8.90 -9.02 7.22
CA TYR A 154 8.46 -9.34 8.58
C TYR A 154 9.63 -9.63 9.51
N ALA A 155 10.67 -10.33 9.04
CA ALA A 155 11.89 -10.53 9.80
C ALA A 155 12.64 -9.22 10.08
N ALA A 156 12.67 -8.29 9.12
CA ALA A 156 13.25 -6.96 9.30
C ALA A 156 12.46 -6.13 10.34
N ARG A 157 11.13 -6.19 10.29
CA ARG A 157 10.23 -5.50 11.24
C ARG A 157 10.37 -5.99 12.67
N ARG A 158 10.55 -7.30 12.87
CA ARG A 158 10.85 -7.86 14.21
C ARG A 158 12.15 -7.31 14.81
N ARG A 159 13.07 -6.79 13.99
CA ARG A 159 14.32 -6.13 14.42
C ARG A 159 14.18 -4.60 14.50
N GLY A 160 12.96 -4.06 14.44
CA GLY A 160 12.70 -2.62 14.46
C GLY A 160 13.11 -1.88 13.17
N ARG A 161 13.31 -2.59 12.05
CA ARG A 161 13.61 -2.00 10.74
C ARG A 161 12.36 -2.02 9.86
N CYS A 162 12.24 -1.09 8.91
CA CYS A 162 11.07 -0.98 8.03
C CYS A 162 9.76 -0.82 8.81
N VAL A 163 9.84 -0.06 9.92
CA VAL A 163 8.72 0.36 10.75
C VAL A 163 8.65 1.89 10.76
N GLN A 164 7.46 2.44 10.88
CA GLN A 164 7.22 3.84 11.19
C GLN A 164 7.01 3.98 12.69
N ARG A 165 7.79 4.87 13.30
CA ARG A 165 7.77 5.12 14.75
C ARG A 165 6.81 6.28 15.00
N MET A 166 5.69 5.99 15.64
CA MET A 166 4.58 6.94 15.75
C MET A 166 4.45 7.52 17.16
N LEU A 167 4.21 8.82 17.23
CA LEU A 167 3.68 9.50 18.42
C LEU A 167 2.16 9.59 18.28
N LEU A 168 1.42 8.98 19.21
CA LEU A 168 -0.04 9.07 19.24
C LEU A 168 -0.46 10.30 20.05
N VAL A 169 -1.34 11.16 19.51
CA VAL A 169 -1.75 12.42 20.13
C VAL A 169 -3.26 12.43 20.29
N GLY A 170 -3.77 12.70 21.50
CA GLY A 170 -5.21 12.82 21.75
C GLY A 170 -5.57 12.54 23.20
N GLU A 171 -6.86 12.30 23.45
CA GLU A 171 -7.33 11.90 24.77
C GLU A 171 -6.80 10.51 25.12
N LEU A 172 -6.55 10.23 26.40
CA LEU A 172 -5.90 8.99 26.84
C LEU A 172 -6.68 7.76 26.39
N ALA A 173 -8.02 7.79 26.49
CA ALA A 173 -8.87 6.68 26.10
C ALA A 173 -8.78 6.37 24.58
N GLU A 174 -8.85 7.41 23.74
CA GLU A 174 -8.77 7.29 22.28
C GLU A 174 -7.40 6.80 21.82
N VAL A 175 -6.35 7.35 22.43
CA VAL A 175 -4.97 6.97 22.14
C VAL A 175 -4.71 5.50 22.51
N LEU A 176 -5.23 5.03 23.64
CA LEU A 176 -5.11 3.62 24.04
C LEU A 176 -5.90 2.68 23.12
N GLU A 177 -7.06 3.09 22.61
CA GLU A 177 -7.81 2.32 21.63
C GLU A 177 -7.02 2.15 20.32
N VAL A 178 -6.50 3.26 19.79
CA VAL A 178 -5.64 3.24 18.58
C VAL A 178 -4.37 2.43 18.84
N TYR A 179 -3.74 2.58 20.01
CA TYR A 179 -2.59 1.77 20.41
C TYR A 179 -2.91 0.28 20.35
N ALA A 180 -4.04 -0.16 20.92
CA ALA A 180 -4.43 -1.56 20.93
C ALA A 180 -4.63 -2.13 19.51
N VAL A 181 -5.23 -1.35 18.60
CA VAL A 181 -5.39 -1.75 17.19
C VAL A 181 -4.05 -1.86 16.48
N VAL A 182 -3.15 -0.90 16.68
CA VAL A 182 -1.82 -0.89 16.06
C VAL A 182 -0.95 -2.02 16.62
N ALA A 183 -0.96 -2.22 17.94
CA ALA A 183 -0.20 -3.27 18.61
C ALA A 183 -0.63 -4.67 18.16
N ARG A 184 -1.94 -4.90 17.95
CA ARG A 184 -2.46 -6.15 17.38
C ARG A 184 -2.01 -6.37 15.93
N ASN A 185 -1.82 -5.29 15.17
CA ASN A 185 -1.43 -5.31 13.76
C ASN A 185 0.05 -4.94 13.54
N SER A 186 0.97 -5.57 14.26
CA SER A 186 2.43 -5.35 14.09
C SER A 186 2.92 -5.59 12.65
N GLN A 187 2.18 -6.38 11.86
CA GLN A 187 2.43 -6.58 10.43
C GLN A 187 2.13 -5.35 9.56
N ALA A 188 1.54 -4.28 10.08
CA ALA A 188 1.41 -3.01 9.37
C ALA A 188 2.74 -2.24 9.31
N GLY A 189 3.70 -2.58 10.18
CA GLY A 189 4.94 -1.82 10.31
C GLY A 189 4.75 -0.47 11.01
N LEU A 190 3.69 -0.33 11.81
CA LEU A 190 3.45 0.85 12.65
C LEU A 190 3.87 0.50 14.08
N SER A 191 4.66 1.37 14.71
CA SER A 191 5.20 1.16 16.05
C SER A 191 4.96 2.41 16.90
N PRO A 192 3.95 2.44 17.78
CA PRO A 192 3.77 3.53 18.72
C PRO A 192 4.96 3.55 19.70
N VAL A 193 5.65 4.68 19.79
CA VAL A 193 6.82 4.85 20.66
C VAL A 193 6.58 5.83 21.81
N GLY A 194 5.49 6.60 21.74
CA GLY A 194 5.07 7.50 22.79
C GLY A 194 3.62 7.93 22.62
N LEU A 195 3.03 8.42 23.72
CA LEU A 195 1.70 9.02 23.77
C LEU A 195 1.83 10.48 24.16
N ALA A 196 1.18 11.40 23.45
CA ALA A 196 1.01 12.79 23.86
C ALA A 196 -0.47 13.01 24.24
N VAL A 197 -0.72 13.12 25.54
CA VAL A 197 -2.07 13.14 26.11
C VAL A 197 -2.55 14.57 26.27
N THR A 198 -3.74 14.89 25.75
CA THR A 198 -4.35 16.23 25.80
C THR A 198 -5.15 16.50 27.07
N ASP A 199 -5.58 15.46 27.78
CA ASP A 199 -6.45 15.54 28.98
C ASP A 199 -5.74 16.05 30.25
N GLY A 200 -4.46 16.39 30.13
CA GLY A 200 -3.63 16.81 31.24
C GLY A 200 -3.11 15.66 32.12
N TYR A 201 -2.34 16.03 33.15
CA TYR A 201 -1.68 15.07 34.05
C TYR A 201 -2.65 14.25 34.91
N SER A 202 -3.88 14.73 35.11
CA SER A 202 -4.90 14.02 35.88
C SER A 202 -5.30 12.70 35.23
N ALA A 203 -5.37 12.63 33.89
CA ALA A 203 -5.73 11.41 33.18
C ALA A 203 -4.67 10.30 33.34
N LEU A 204 -3.41 10.67 33.55
CA LEU A 204 -2.32 9.71 33.75
C LEU A 204 -2.21 9.19 35.19
N ARG A 205 -2.92 9.78 36.16
CA ARG A 205 -2.84 9.33 37.56
C ARG A 205 -3.46 7.94 37.71
N GLY A 206 -2.60 6.95 37.97
CA GLY A 206 -3.03 5.56 38.16
C GLY A 206 -3.25 4.78 36.86
N ALA A 207 -2.94 5.37 35.70
CA ALA A 207 -2.98 4.67 34.41
C ALA A 207 -1.62 4.04 34.10
N GLU A 208 -1.59 2.72 33.95
CA GLU A 208 -0.43 2.04 33.37
C GLU A 208 -0.47 2.21 31.84
N THR A 209 0.50 2.94 31.31
CA THR A 209 0.61 3.17 29.86
C THR A 209 1.64 2.20 29.27
N PRO A 210 1.34 1.60 28.10
CA PRO A 210 2.22 0.57 27.51
C PRO A 210 3.50 1.16 26.90
N VAL A 211 3.52 2.48 26.64
CA VAL A 211 4.67 3.25 26.16
C VAL A 211 4.69 4.61 26.88
N PRO A 212 5.83 5.32 26.93
CA PRO A 212 5.94 6.59 27.65
C PRO A 212 4.87 7.60 27.23
N ALA A 213 4.21 8.19 28.22
CA ALA A 213 3.20 9.21 28.02
C ALA A 213 3.72 10.60 28.45
N TYR A 214 3.42 11.59 27.62
CA TYR A 214 3.86 12.98 27.75
C TYR A 214 2.64 13.90 27.75
N VAL A 215 2.73 15.01 28.49
CA VAL A 215 1.66 16.00 28.64
C VAL A 215 2.28 17.39 28.50
N ASN A 216 1.58 18.32 27.83
CA ASN A 216 2.00 19.72 27.67
C ASN A 216 3.43 19.88 27.10
N ARG A 217 3.76 19.09 26.08
CA ARG A 217 5.04 19.19 25.35
C ARG A 217 4.80 19.66 23.92
N ASP A 218 5.76 20.38 23.35
CA ASP A 218 5.77 20.67 21.93
C ASP A 218 5.90 19.36 21.14
N LEU A 219 4.97 19.12 20.22
CA LEU A 219 4.90 17.84 19.50
C LEU A 219 6.10 17.64 18.57
N VAL A 220 6.61 18.71 17.95
CA VAL A 220 7.72 18.63 16.99
C VAL A 220 9.02 18.32 17.73
N GLU A 221 9.24 18.97 18.88
CA GLU A 221 10.37 18.68 19.75
C GLU A 221 10.30 17.25 20.30
N LEU A 222 9.13 16.84 20.81
CA LEU A 222 8.94 15.52 21.38
C LEU A 222 9.17 14.39 20.36
N VAL A 223 8.68 14.53 19.14
CA VAL A 223 8.90 13.56 18.06
C VAL A 223 10.39 13.35 17.78
N ARG A 224 11.17 14.43 17.78
CA ARG A 224 12.63 14.37 17.58
C ARG A 224 13.32 13.71 18.77
N GLU A 225 12.92 14.05 19.99
CA GLU A 225 13.48 13.49 21.23
C GLU A 225 13.31 11.97 21.31
N ILE A 226 12.12 11.45 20.98
CA ILE A 226 11.82 10.01 21.05
C ILE A 226 12.18 9.24 19.77
N GLY A 227 12.72 9.95 18.77
CA GLY A 227 13.05 9.39 17.45
C GLY A 227 11.83 8.82 16.72
N ALA A 228 10.67 9.47 16.86
CA ALA A 228 9.50 9.20 16.03
C ALA A 228 9.66 9.86 14.66
N ASP A 229 9.02 9.31 13.65
CA ASP A 229 8.97 9.85 12.28
C ASP A 229 7.55 10.20 11.84
N THR A 230 6.55 9.90 12.67
CA THR A 230 5.13 10.09 12.36
C THR A 230 4.36 10.57 13.58
N ILE A 231 3.47 11.55 13.40
CA ILE A 231 2.47 11.96 14.38
C ILE A 231 1.12 11.41 13.94
N ALA A 232 0.45 10.66 14.82
CA ALA A 232 -0.91 10.19 14.60
C ALA A 232 -1.85 10.89 15.59
N VAL A 233 -2.72 11.74 15.08
CA VAL A 233 -3.74 12.43 15.87
C VAL A 233 -4.97 11.52 15.95
N CYS A 234 -5.33 11.13 17.17
CA CYS A 234 -6.39 10.19 17.48
C CYS A 234 -7.68 10.94 17.83
N GLY A 235 -8.79 10.40 17.36
CA GLY A 235 -10.14 10.75 17.78
C GLY A 235 -10.52 12.22 17.65
N ALA A 236 -11.10 12.80 18.70
CA ALA A 236 -11.64 14.17 18.66
C ALA A 236 -10.56 15.22 18.43
N ALA A 237 -9.30 14.96 18.84
CA ALA A 237 -8.19 15.84 18.54
C ALA A 237 -7.94 15.97 17.01
N GLY A 238 -8.37 14.98 16.22
CA GLY A 238 -8.32 15.01 14.77
C GLY A 238 -9.49 15.73 14.11
N SER A 239 -10.48 16.18 14.88
CA SER A 239 -11.69 16.84 14.36
C SER A 239 -11.53 18.35 14.18
N ASP A 240 -10.60 18.99 14.90
CA ASP A 240 -10.30 20.41 14.72
C ASP A 240 -9.41 20.64 13.49
N SER A 241 -10.05 21.06 12.40
CA SER A 241 -9.39 21.36 11.13
C SER A 241 -8.40 22.53 11.19
N ALA A 242 -8.51 23.46 12.15
CA ALA A 242 -7.61 24.59 12.29
C ALA A 242 -6.29 24.16 12.95
N ASP A 243 -6.38 23.36 14.01
CA ASP A 243 -5.22 22.87 14.74
C ASP A 243 -4.45 21.82 13.93
N LEU A 244 -5.15 20.92 13.22
CA LEU A 244 -4.50 20.02 12.27
C LEU A 244 -3.76 20.77 11.15
N ARG A 245 -4.30 21.89 10.67
CA ARG A 245 -3.64 22.70 9.63
C ARG A 245 -2.40 23.40 10.16
N ARG A 246 -2.48 23.96 11.36
CA ARG A 246 -1.32 24.56 12.05
C ARG A 246 -0.22 23.53 12.26
N LEU A 247 -0.58 22.34 12.75
CA LEU A 247 0.35 21.23 12.92
C LEU A 247 0.95 20.81 11.57
N ALA A 248 0.14 20.65 10.52
CA ALA A 248 0.62 20.32 9.18
C ALA A 248 1.61 21.36 8.62
N TRP A 249 1.42 22.66 8.93
CA TRP A 249 2.37 23.71 8.57
C TRP A 249 3.66 23.65 9.40
N GLN A 250 3.56 23.39 10.70
CA GLN A 250 4.74 23.23 11.57
C GLN A 250 5.62 22.04 11.14
N LEU A 251 5.01 21.00 10.60
CA LEU A 251 5.72 19.82 10.11
C LEU A 251 6.30 19.99 8.70
N GLU A 252 5.95 21.08 8.00
CA GLU A 252 6.46 21.34 6.66
C GLU A 252 7.99 21.51 6.67
N GLY A 253 8.68 20.71 5.86
CA GLY A 253 10.15 20.70 5.81
C GLY A 253 10.85 19.91 6.92
N THR A 254 10.12 19.41 7.93
CA THR A 254 10.71 18.63 9.04
C THR A 254 10.95 17.15 8.70
N GLY A 255 10.24 16.63 7.69
CA GLY A 255 10.29 15.21 7.32
C GLY A 255 9.43 14.29 8.20
N ILE A 256 8.67 14.84 9.15
CA ILE A 256 7.73 14.10 10.00
C ILE A 256 6.38 13.99 9.28
N ASP A 257 5.81 12.79 9.24
CA ASP A 257 4.49 12.54 8.67
C ASP A 257 3.37 12.88 9.66
N LEU A 258 2.21 13.33 9.17
CA LEU A 258 1.01 13.57 9.95
C LEU A 258 -0.12 12.66 9.48
N VAL A 259 -0.72 11.92 10.42
CA VAL A 259 -1.81 10.96 10.20
C VAL A 259 -2.96 11.30 11.15
N VAL A 260 -4.19 11.11 10.68
CA VAL A 260 -5.39 11.27 11.51
C VAL A 260 -6.09 9.92 11.60
N ALA A 261 -6.29 9.42 12.82
CA ALA A 261 -7.03 8.21 13.11
C ALA A 261 -8.42 8.61 13.65
N PRO A 262 -9.49 8.51 12.84
CA PRO A 262 -10.83 8.86 13.30
C PRO A 262 -11.29 7.91 14.42
N GLN A 263 -12.18 8.37 15.32
CA GLN A 263 -12.75 7.51 16.37
C GLN A 263 -13.52 6.34 15.75
N LEU A 264 -13.43 5.14 16.35
CA LEU A 264 -14.23 3.98 15.94
C LEU A 264 -15.73 4.18 16.24
N THR A 265 -16.06 5.01 17.23
CA THR A 265 -17.43 5.31 17.68
C THR A 265 -18.17 6.34 16.82
N ASP A 266 -17.47 7.09 15.97
CA ASP A 266 -18.08 8.09 15.06
C ASP A 266 -18.76 7.45 13.82
N ILE A 267 -18.92 6.12 13.82
CA ILE A 267 -19.55 5.35 12.75
C ILE A 267 -20.99 5.00 13.15
N ALA A 268 -21.81 6.01 13.42
CA ALA A 268 -23.26 5.85 13.45
C ALA A 268 -23.81 5.86 12.00
N GLY A 269 -23.71 4.72 11.30
CA GLY A 269 -24.44 4.46 10.05
C GLY A 269 -23.58 4.12 8.81
N PRO A 270 -24.17 3.48 7.78
CA PRO A 270 -23.43 2.79 6.72
C PRO A 270 -22.96 3.76 5.63
N ARG A 271 -22.03 4.68 5.94
CA ARG A 271 -21.56 5.66 4.94
C ARG A 271 -20.08 6.02 5.06
N VAL A 272 -19.20 5.02 4.95
CA VAL A 272 -17.85 5.24 4.42
C VAL A 272 -17.49 4.12 3.45
N HIS A 273 -17.89 4.28 2.20
CA HIS A 273 -17.22 3.58 1.10
C HIS A 273 -15.94 4.36 0.79
N VAL A 274 -14.78 3.84 1.19
CA VAL A 274 -13.49 4.29 0.66
C VAL A 274 -13.42 3.84 -0.81
N ARG A 275 -13.90 4.69 -1.73
CA ARG A 275 -13.80 4.47 -3.17
C ARG A 275 -12.72 5.42 -3.72
N PRO A 276 -11.58 4.91 -4.23
CA PRO A 276 -10.58 5.76 -4.85
C PRO A 276 -10.87 5.87 -6.35
N VAL A 277 -11.72 6.80 -6.78
CA VAL A 277 -11.78 7.24 -8.18
C VAL A 277 -12.26 8.70 -8.26
N GLU A 278 -11.58 9.43 -9.14
CA GLU A 278 -11.76 10.78 -9.66
C GLU A 278 -13.06 11.55 -9.37
N GLY A 279 -12.89 12.85 -9.10
CA GLY A 279 -13.85 13.87 -9.49
C GLY A 279 -15.12 13.95 -8.65
N LEU A 280 -15.01 14.66 -7.52
CA LEU A 280 -16.11 15.30 -6.77
C LEU A 280 -17.20 14.36 -6.20
N PRO A 281 -17.15 14.02 -4.89
CA PRO A 281 -18.33 13.55 -4.18
C PRO A 281 -19.22 14.76 -3.83
N LEU A 282 -20.27 14.99 -4.61
CA LEU A 282 -21.40 15.83 -4.19
C LEU A 282 -22.28 14.98 -3.25
N LEU A 283 -22.31 15.33 -1.96
CA LEU A 283 -23.30 14.81 -1.02
C LEU A 283 -24.48 15.78 -1.01
N HIS A 284 -25.55 15.45 -1.74
CA HIS A 284 -26.83 16.13 -1.61
C HIS A 284 -27.56 15.55 -0.40
N VAL A 285 -27.89 16.41 0.56
CA VAL A 285 -28.74 16.07 1.71
C VAL A 285 -30.10 16.67 1.40
N GLU A 286 -31.09 15.83 1.09
CA GLU A 286 -32.48 16.27 0.98
C GLU A 286 -33.04 16.59 2.37
N GLU A 287 -33.85 17.64 2.43
CA GLU A 287 -34.51 18.12 3.64
C GLU A 287 -35.53 17.09 4.16
N PRO A 288 -35.59 16.80 5.47
CA PRO A 288 -36.49 15.77 5.99
C PRO A 288 -37.94 16.23 5.90
N THR A 289 -38.74 15.55 5.07
CA THR A 289 -40.20 15.63 5.20
C THR A 289 -40.64 14.75 6.36
N LEU A 290 -41.03 15.39 7.47
CA LEU A 290 -41.78 14.74 8.53
C LEU A 290 -43.20 14.45 8.00
N SER A 291 -43.45 13.21 7.61
CA SER A 291 -44.81 12.67 7.56
C SER A 291 -45.06 11.91 8.86
N GLY A 292 -45.95 12.45 9.68
CA GLY A 292 -46.71 11.66 10.65
C GLY A 292 -47.72 10.75 9.94
#